data_AF-A0A3A4XNE5-F1
#
_entry.id   AF-A0A3A4XNE5-F1
#
_cell.length_a   1.000
_cell.length_b   1.000
_cell.length_c   1.000
_cell.angle_alpha   90.00
_cell.angle_beta   90.00
_cell.angle_gamma   90.00
#
_symmetry.space_group_name_H-M   'P 1'
#
loop_
_entity.id
_entity.type
_entity.pdbx_description
1 polymer ?
#
loop_
_entity_poly.entity_id
_entity_poly.type
_entity_poly.pdbx_seq_one_letter_code
_entity_poly.pdbx_strand_id
1 'polypeptide(L)'
;MDRVHWLNPGDSLNVGDRKLTAVRPPLFDNPTTIGVYDDKSEVFFSADCFGAIIPAPAQNADDVAEGDLARGMAGWAGLDNPWVHMVKPMEFSRGLDGIRQLAPKMILSAHLPPAMGRSEQFLELLATFPYSTPSIAPNQTALEQILAQMKGES
;
A
#
# COMPACT_ATOMS: atom_id res chain seq x y z
N MET A 1 16.09 28.18 5.02
CA MET A 1 15.79 26.80 4.59
C MET A 1 14.36 26.50 5.05
N ASP A 2 13.40 27.35 4.69
CA ASP A 2 12.20 27.58 5.52
C ASP A 2 10.93 26.94 4.96
N ARG A 3 11.08 26.21 3.85
CA ARG A 3 10.00 25.57 3.10
C ARG A 3 10.13 24.06 3.05
N VAL A 4 11.11 23.50 3.76
CA VAL A 4 11.43 22.07 3.78
C VAL A 4 11.60 21.66 5.24
N HIS A 5 10.99 20.55 5.61
CA HIS A 5 11.14 19.93 6.91
C HIS A 5 11.45 18.46 6.70
N TRP A 6 12.47 17.94 7.39
CA TRP A 6 12.84 16.53 7.33
C TRP A 6 12.15 15.78 8.46
N LEU A 7 11.60 14.61 8.14
CA LEU A 7 10.93 13.75 9.11
C LEU A 7 11.47 12.33 8.94
N ASN A 8 11.90 11.73 10.05
CA ASN A 8 12.10 10.30 10.16
C ASN A 8 10.80 9.63 10.64
N PRO A 9 10.65 8.32 10.48
CA PRO A 9 9.56 7.58 11.12
C PRO A 9 9.52 7.84 12.63
N GLY A 10 8.36 8.25 13.13
CA GLY A 10 8.13 8.65 14.53
C GLY A 10 8.25 10.15 14.79
N ASP A 11 8.89 10.92 13.91
CA ASP A 11 8.90 12.38 14.00
C ASP A 11 7.50 12.93 13.67
N SER A 12 7.18 14.10 14.23
CA SER A 12 5.91 14.76 13.97
C SER A 12 6.09 16.22 13.56
N LEU A 13 5.17 16.69 12.73
CA LEU A 13 5.04 18.08 12.32
C LEU A 13 3.67 18.63 12.73
N ASN A 14 3.64 19.81 13.34
CA ASN A 14 2.39 20.53 13.59
C ASN A 14 2.04 21.37 12.36
N VAL A 15 0.84 21.15 11.81
CA VAL A 15 0.31 21.87 10.64
C VAL A 15 -1.03 22.49 11.03
N GLY A 16 -0.98 23.71 11.54
CA GLY A 16 -2.16 24.40 12.06
C GLY A 16 -2.72 23.71 13.31
N ASP A 17 -3.93 23.15 13.19
CA ASP A 17 -4.64 22.44 14.25
C ASP A 17 -4.45 20.92 14.21
N ARG A 18 -3.54 20.43 13.36
CA ARG A 18 -3.24 19.01 13.18
C ARG A 18 -1.80 18.69 13.56
N LYS A 19 -1.60 17.50 14.10
CA LYS A 19 -0.28 16.89 14.28
C LYS A 19 -0.16 15.72 13.31
N LEU A 20 0.82 15.81 12.43
CA LEU A 20 1.12 14.81 11.41
C LEU A 20 2.34 14.02 11.86
N THR A 21 2.17 12.72 12.09
CA THR A 21 3.25 11.82 12.49
C THR A 21 3.73 11.03 11.28
N ALA A 22 5.03 11.10 10.99
CA ALA A 22 5.65 10.32 9.95
C ALA A 22 5.68 8.83 10.33
N VAL A 23 5.28 7.97 9.40
CA VAL A 23 5.20 6.53 9.59
C VAL A 23 5.91 5.86 8.43
N ARG A 24 6.80 4.91 8.69
CA ARG A 24 7.31 4.03 7.64
C ARG A 24 6.23 2.98 7.33
N PRO A 25 5.62 2.98 6.13
CA PRO A 25 4.63 1.96 5.80
C PRO A 25 5.28 0.56 5.78
N PRO A 26 4.54 -0.51 6.11
CA PRO A 26 5.10 -1.87 6.12
C PRO A 26 5.57 -2.35 4.74
N LEU A 27 4.92 -1.88 3.67
CA LEU A 27 5.31 -2.08 2.28
C LEU A 27 5.70 -0.72 1.68
N PHE A 28 6.82 -0.68 0.96
CA PHE A 28 7.34 0.49 0.27
C PHE A 28 8.22 0.09 -0.93
N ASP A 29 8.11 0.83 -2.02
CA ASP A 29 8.83 0.65 -3.28
C ASP A 29 10.24 1.27 -3.25
N ASN A 30 10.43 2.32 -2.46
CA ASN A 30 11.67 3.11 -2.41
C ASN A 30 12.07 3.48 -0.96
N PRO A 31 13.38 3.73 -0.69
CA PRO A 31 13.87 3.98 0.67
C PRO A 31 13.44 5.33 1.25
N THR A 32 12.82 6.20 0.46
CA THR A 32 12.30 7.51 0.88
C THR A 32 10.79 7.53 1.06
N THR A 33 10.10 6.41 0.82
CA THR A 33 8.65 6.29 1.01
C THR A 33 8.29 6.50 2.48
N ILE A 34 7.38 7.45 2.70
CA ILE A 34 6.90 7.83 4.01
C ILE A 34 5.37 7.97 3.96
N GLY A 35 4.71 7.33 4.91
CA GLY A 35 3.31 7.56 5.22
C GLY A 35 3.17 8.63 6.30
N VAL A 36 1.96 9.15 6.46
CA VAL A 36 1.64 10.16 7.45
C VAL A 36 0.35 9.79 8.16
N TYR A 37 0.40 9.75 9.48
CA TYR A 37 -0.78 9.62 10.33
C TYR A 37 -1.20 10.99 10.85
N ASP A 38 -2.48 11.33 10.71
CA ASP A 38 -3.06 12.55 11.25
C ASP A 38 -3.88 12.25 12.51
N ASP A 39 -3.34 12.64 13.67
CA ASP A 39 -3.93 12.35 14.98
C ASP A 39 -5.36 12.89 15.13
N LYS A 40 -5.71 13.98 14.41
CA LYS A 40 -7.03 14.63 14.54
C LYS A 40 -8.13 13.90 13.77
N SER A 41 -7.82 13.39 12.60
CA SER A 41 -8.78 12.68 11.75
C SER A 41 -8.68 11.16 11.86
N GLU A 42 -7.63 10.66 12.52
CA GLU A 42 -7.31 9.23 12.64
C GLU A 42 -7.13 8.57 11.26
N VAL A 43 -6.65 9.36 10.29
CA VAL A 43 -6.41 8.93 8.91
C VAL A 43 -4.93 8.57 8.74
N PHE A 44 -4.67 7.43 8.11
CA PHE A 44 -3.34 7.06 7.66
C PHE A 44 -3.22 7.24 6.14
N PHE A 45 -2.43 8.24 5.73
CA PHE A 45 -1.97 8.40 4.36
C PHE A 45 -0.78 7.47 4.15
N SER A 46 -0.99 6.41 3.40
CA SER A 46 -0.12 5.22 3.41
C SER A 46 0.85 5.13 2.23
N ALA A 47 0.97 6.20 1.43
CA ALA A 47 1.64 6.17 0.13
C ALA A 47 1.09 5.01 -0.72
N ASP A 48 1.95 4.14 -1.24
CA ASP A 48 1.54 3.01 -2.10
C ASP A 48 1.20 1.75 -1.31
N CYS A 49 1.45 1.74 0.01
CA CYS A 49 1.02 0.65 0.89
C CYS A 49 -0.52 0.56 0.86
N PHE A 50 -1.03 -0.67 0.99
CA PHE A 50 -2.45 -1.00 0.86
C PHE A 50 -3.08 -0.70 -0.52
N GLY A 51 -2.28 -0.42 -1.55
CA GLY A 51 -2.78 -0.30 -2.93
C GLY A 51 -3.40 -1.60 -3.47
N ALA A 52 -4.18 -1.50 -4.54
CA ALA A 52 -4.77 -2.64 -5.23
C ALA A 52 -4.98 -2.40 -6.73
N ILE A 53 -4.82 -3.45 -7.53
CA ILE A 53 -5.29 -3.47 -8.93
C ILE A 53 -6.76 -3.86 -8.94
N ILE A 54 -7.66 -2.90 -9.17
CA ILE A 54 -9.12 -3.09 -9.15
C ILE A 54 -9.71 -3.12 -10.57
N PRO A 55 -10.82 -3.85 -10.80
CA PRO A 55 -11.37 -4.07 -12.14
C PRO A 55 -11.99 -2.82 -12.79
N ALA A 56 -12.45 -1.87 -11.97
CA ALA A 56 -13.03 -0.61 -12.41
C ALA A 56 -12.80 0.49 -11.36
N PRO A 57 -12.83 1.77 -11.74
CA PRO A 57 -12.77 2.88 -10.78
C PRO A 57 -13.92 2.79 -9.75
N ALA A 58 -13.57 2.98 -8.48
CA ALA A 58 -14.49 2.97 -7.35
C ALA A 58 -14.28 4.21 -6.48
N GLN A 59 -15.33 4.65 -5.77
CA GLN A 59 -15.24 5.81 -4.87
C GLN A 59 -14.79 5.40 -3.47
N ASN A 60 -15.12 4.18 -3.02
CA ASN A 60 -14.68 3.61 -1.76
C ASN A 60 -14.21 2.17 -1.97
N ALA A 61 -13.35 1.68 -1.06
CA ALA A 61 -12.91 0.29 -1.09
C ALA A 61 -14.09 -0.68 -0.94
N ASP A 62 -15.14 -0.26 -0.22
CA ASP A 62 -16.39 -1.04 -0.02
C ASP A 62 -17.20 -1.24 -1.31
N ASP A 63 -16.96 -0.41 -2.34
CA ASP A 63 -17.61 -0.54 -3.64
C ASP A 63 -16.94 -1.63 -4.51
N VAL A 64 -15.81 -2.20 -4.06
CA VAL A 64 -15.09 -3.28 -4.75
C VAL A 64 -15.45 -4.62 -4.10
N ALA A 65 -15.75 -5.63 -4.91
CA ALA A 65 -16.03 -6.96 -4.40
C ALA A 65 -14.83 -7.51 -3.60
N GLU A 66 -15.08 -8.07 -2.42
CA GLU A 66 -14.05 -8.51 -1.47
C GLU A 66 -12.98 -9.41 -2.10
N GLY A 67 -13.40 -10.36 -2.94
CA GLY A 67 -12.47 -11.24 -3.66
C GLY A 67 -11.60 -10.51 -4.68
N ASP A 68 -12.12 -9.48 -5.35
CA ASP A 68 -11.34 -8.66 -6.28
C ASP A 68 -10.39 -7.74 -5.52
N LEU A 69 -10.83 -7.17 -4.40
CA LEU A 69 -9.99 -6.35 -3.54
C LEU A 69 -8.80 -7.14 -3.00
N ALA A 70 -9.04 -8.32 -2.40
CA ALA A 70 -7.98 -9.16 -1.85
C ALA A 70 -6.97 -9.60 -2.93
N ARG A 71 -7.46 -10.03 -4.11
CA ARG A 71 -6.59 -10.38 -5.25
C ARG A 71 -5.82 -9.17 -5.77
N GLY A 72 -6.48 -8.03 -5.89
CA GLY A 72 -5.91 -6.78 -6.36
C GLY A 72 -4.80 -6.28 -5.46
N MET A 73 -4.99 -6.35 -4.14
CA MET A 73 -3.99 -5.99 -3.14
C MET A 73 -2.78 -6.92 -3.17
N ALA A 74 -3.02 -8.24 -3.29
CA ALA A 74 -1.93 -9.21 -3.45
C ALA A 74 -1.12 -8.98 -4.73
N GLY A 75 -1.81 -8.71 -5.85
CA GLY A 75 -1.18 -8.38 -7.12
C GLY A 75 -0.38 -7.08 -7.07
N TRP A 76 -0.94 -6.03 -6.46
CA TRP A 76 -0.26 -4.75 -6.25
C TRP A 76 1.00 -4.91 -5.40
N ALA A 77 0.87 -5.51 -4.21
CA ALA A 77 2.00 -5.70 -3.30
C ALA A 77 3.12 -6.54 -3.92
N GLY A 78 2.80 -7.59 -4.68
CA GLY A 78 3.80 -8.41 -5.36
C GLY A 78 4.57 -7.66 -6.46
N LEU A 79 3.93 -6.70 -7.14
CA LEU A 79 4.57 -5.91 -8.20
C LEU A 79 5.38 -4.74 -7.66
N ASP A 80 4.80 -4.01 -6.71
CA ASP A 80 5.36 -2.78 -6.16
C ASP A 80 6.41 -3.07 -5.08
N ASN A 81 6.25 -4.18 -4.36
CA ASN A 81 7.07 -4.54 -3.20
C ASN A 81 7.64 -5.97 -3.29
N PRO A 82 8.30 -6.36 -4.39
CA PRO A 82 8.73 -7.75 -4.63
C PRO A 82 9.70 -8.27 -3.57
N TRP A 83 10.39 -7.36 -2.86
CA TRP A 83 11.27 -7.69 -1.74
C TRP A 83 10.53 -8.30 -0.53
N VAL A 84 9.19 -8.20 -0.46
CA VAL A 84 8.38 -8.77 0.62
C VAL A 84 8.59 -10.28 0.79
N HIS A 85 8.95 -11.00 -0.28
CA HIS A 85 9.24 -12.43 -0.23
C HIS A 85 10.64 -12.76 0.28
N MET A 86 11.49 -11.74 0.47
CA MET A 86 12.88 -11.88 0.93
C MET A 86 13.05 -11.56 2.41
N VAL A 87 12.00 -11.06 3.08
CA VAL A 87 12.09 -10.64 4.48
C VAL A 87 11.85 -11.77 5.46
N LYS A 88 12.36 -11.61 6.68
CA LYS A 88 11.99 -12.46 7.80
C LYS A 88 10.55 -12.14 8.20
N PRO A 89 9.63 -13.13 8.24
CA PRO A 89 8.22 -12.84 8.54
C PRO A 89 7.98 -12.14 9.88
N MET A 90 8.79 -12.46 10.89
CA MET A 90 8.69 -11.84 12.22
C MET A 90 9.04 -10.35 12.21
N GLU A 91 9.96 -9.92 11.35
CA GLU A 91 10.32 -8.51 11.19
C GLU A 91 9.22 -7.75 10.44
N PHE A 92 8.62 -8.38 9.43
CA PHE A 92 7.48 -7.81 8.71
C PHE A 92 6.25 -7.66 9.62
N SER A 93 5.94 -8.70 10.42
CA SER A 93 4.87 -8.65 11.43
C SER A 93 5.01 -7.46 12.38
N ARG A 94 6.23 -7.15 12.82
CA ARG A 94 6.48 -5.99 13.69
C ARG A 94 6.16 -4.66 13.00
N GLY A 95 6.39 -4.56 11.69
CA GLY A 95 5.96 -3.42 10.89
C GLY A 95 4.44 -3.27 10.86
N LEU A 96 3.73 -4.38 10.67
CA LEU A 96 2.26 -4.41 10.71
C LEU A 96 1.71 -4.02 12.09
N ASP A 97 2.33 -4.50 13.17
CA ASP A 97 1.95 -4.16 14.55
C ASP A 97 2.07 -2.66 14.84
N GLY A 98 3.05 -1.98 14.23
CA GLY A 98 3.17 -0.53 14.32
C GLY A 98 1.92 0.19 13.77
N ILE A 99 1.40 -0.26 12.63
CA ILE A 99 0.15 0.28 12.06
C ILE A 99 -1.06 -0.11 12.90
N ARG A 100 -1.10 -1.35 13.40
CA ARG A 100 -2.17 -1.83 14.30
C ARG A 100 -2.29 -0.97 15.56
N GLN A 101 -1.16 -0.56 16.14
CA GLN A 101 -1.12 0.32 17.31
C GLN A 101 -1.60 1.74 17.03
N LEU A 102 -1.37 2.26 15.82
CA LEU A 102 -1.94 3.54 15.39
C LEU A 102 -3.47 3.49 15.30
N ALA A 103 -4.04 2.30 15.08
CA ALA A 103 -5.47 2.05 14.97
C ALA A 103 -6.20 3.06 14.04
N PRO A 104 -5.72 3.28 12.80
CA PRO A 104 -6.32 4.28 11.92
C PRO A 104 -7.77 3.92 11.61
N LYS A 105 -8.65 4.91 11.64
CA LYS A 105 -10.06 4.77 11.25
C LYS A 105 -10.19 4.66 9.75
N MET A 106 -9.32 5.31 9.00
CA MET A 106 -9.32 5.31 7.54
C MET A 106 -7.89 5.17 7.00
N ILE A 107 -7.75 4.35 5.96
CA ILE A 107 -6.53 4.25 5.16
C ILE A 107 -6.77 4.95 3.83
N LEU A 108 -5.84 5.83 3.46
CA LEU A 108 -5.76 6.47 2.16
C LEU A 108 -4.46 6.04 1.48
N SER A 109 -4.57 5.17 0.49
CA SER A 109 -3.45 4.79 -0.39
C SER A 109 -3.50 5.64 -1.66
N ALA A 110 -2.35 5.89 -2.28
CA ALA A 110 -2.30 6.48 -3.61
C ALA A 110 -2.87 5.53 -4.69
N HIS A 111 -2.97 4.23 -4.38
CA HIS A 111 -3.36 3.17 -5.31
C HIS A 111 -4.55 2.33 -4.82
N LEU A 112 -5.39 2.87 -3.92
CA LEU A 112 -6.67 2.29 -3.55
C LEU A 112 -7.66 3.43 -3.19
N PRO A 113 -8.96 3.30 -3.53
CA PRO A 113 -9.97 4.21 -2.99
C PRO A 113 -9.96 4.24 -1.45
N PRO A 114 -10.50 5.30 -0.82
CA PRO A 114 -10.61 5.39 0.63
C PRO A 114 -11.18 4.12 1.28
N ALA A 115 -10.48 3.64 2.32
CA ALA A 115 -10.84 2.43 3.04
C ALA A 115 -11.12 2.77 4.51
N MET A 116 -12.39 2.99 4.84
CA MET A 116 -12.85 3.28 6.20
C MET A 116 -13.10 1.97 6.97
N GLY A 117 -12.55 1.83 8.17
CA GLY A 117 -12.82 0.68 9.05
C GLY A 117 -12.22 -0.66 8.56
N ARG A 118 -11.31 -0.62 7.57
CA ARG A 118 -10.72 -1.81 6.93
C ARG A 118 -9.33 -2.18 7.47
N SER A 119 -8.80 -1.41 8.42
CA SER A 119 -7.41 -1.49 8.87
C SER A 119 -6.98 -2.88 9.30
N GLU A 120 -7.74 -3.55 10.19
CA GLU A 120 -7.36 -4.89 10.65
C GLU A 120 -7.41 -5.91 9.53
N GLN A 121 -8.47 -5.91 8.72
CA GLN A 121 -8.61 -6.80 7.57
C GLN A 121 -7.44 -6.67 6.59
N PHE A 122 -7.03 -5.43 6.31
CA PHE A 122 -5.90 -5.19 5.41
C PHE A 122 -4.57 -5.63 6.02
N LEU A 123 -4.36 -5.44 7.33
CA LEU A 123 -3.18 -5.93 8.02
C LEU A 123 -3.11 -7.47 8.03
N GLU A 124 -4.24 -8.15 8.26
CA GLU A 124 -4.35 -9.60 8.17
C GLU A 124 -3.99 -10.10 6.76
N LEU A 125 -4.51 -9.45 5.72
CA LEU A 125 -4.18 -9.79 4.34
C LEU A 125 -2.68 -9.61 4.06
N LEU A 126 -2.11 -8.45 4.40
CA LEU A 126 -0.69 -8.17 4.19
C LEU A 126 0.20 -9.18 4.91
N ALA A 127 -0.18 -9.63 6.11
CA ALA A 127 0.57 -10.64 6.88
C ALA A 127 0.76 -11.97 6.13
N THR A 128 -0.07 -12.26 5.13
CA THR A 128 0.05 -13.46 4.29
C THR A 128 1.09 -13.32 3.17
N PHE A 129 1.46 -12.10 2.76
CA PHE A 129 2.25 -11.86 1.55
C PHE A 129 3.69 -12.36 1.59
N PRO A 130 4.43 -12.30 2.71
CA PRO A 130 5.76 -12.92 2.78
C PRO A 130 5.76 -14.42 2.43
N TYR A 131 4.62 -15.09 2.60
CA TYR A 131 4.45 -16.52 2.32
C TYR A 131 3.77 -16.82 0.98
N SER A 132 3.28 -15.80 0.26
CA SER A 132 2.61 -16.01 -1.02
C SER A 132 3.62 -16.27 -2.13
N THR A 133 3.13 -16.84 -3.24
CA THR A 133 3.96 -17.07 -4.42
C THR A 133 4.35 -15.73 -5.04
N PRO A 134 5.65 -15.46 -5.27
CA PRO A 134 6.09 -14.25 -5.94
C PRO A 134 5.49 -14.12 -7.34
N SER A 135 5.04 -12.91 -7.67
CA SER A 135 4.62 -12.59 -9.03
C SER A 135 5.84 -12.55 -9.96
N ILE A 136 5.70 -13.08 -11.16
CA ILE A 136 6.73 -13.00 -12.21
C ILE A 136 6.19 -12.10 -13.31
N ALA A 137 6.90 -11.00 -13.57
CA ALA A 137 6.54 -10.05 -14.61
C ALA A 137 6.60 -10.69 -16.01
N PRO A 138 5.82 -10.18 -16.99
CA PRO A 138 5.90 -10.61 -18.38
C PRO A 138 7.34 -10.59 -18.91
N ASN A 139 7.75 -11.67 -19.57
CA ASN A 139 9.05 -11.75 -20.23
C ASN A 139 8.98 -11.20 -21.66
N GLN A 140 10.11 -11.25 -22.39
CA GLN A 140 10.20 -10.77 -23.77
C GLN A 140 9.16 -11.42 -24.69
N THR A 141 8.96 -12.74 -24.59
CA THR A 141 7.98 -13.46 -25.41
C THR A 141 6.55 -12.98 -25.15
N ALA A 142 6.21 -12.76 -23.87
CA ALA A 142 4.89 -12.22 -23.51
C ALA A 142 4.68 -10.81 -24.07
N LEU A 143 5.71 -9.95 -24.01
CA LEU A 143 5.67 -8.62 -24.63
C LEU A 143 5.41 -8.69 -26.13
N GLU A 144 6.13 -9.56 -26.85
CA GLU A 144 5.97 -9.74 -28.29
C GLU A 144 4.55 -10.21 -28.67
N GLN A 145 3.95 -11.09 -27.87
CA GLN A 145 2.57 -11.53 -28.05
C GLN A 145 1.56 -10.39 -27.86
N ILE A 146 1.74 -9.57 -26.81
CA ILE A 146 0.88 -8.39 -26.55
C ILE A 146 0.98 -7.41 -27.73
N LEU A 147 2.20 -7.11 -28.20
CA LEU A 147 2.41 -6.20 -29.33
C LEU A 147 1.82 -6.74 -30.65
N ALA A 148 1.84 -8.06 -30.86
CA ALA A 148 1.22 -8.68 -32.03
C ALA A 148 -0.32 -8.57 -31.98
N GLN A 149 -0.93 -8.78 -30.82
CA GLN A 149 -2.38 -8.64 -30.62
C GLN A 149 -2.84 -7.20 -30.91
N MET A 150 -2.13 -6.20 -30.37
CA MET A 150 -2.45 -4.78 -30.61
C MET A 150 -2.35 -4.35 -32.08
N LYS A 151 -1.48 -4.99 -32.87
CA LYS A 151 -1.34 -4.72 -34.31
C LYS A 151 -2.37 -5.46 -35.17
N GLY A 152 -3.00 -6.51 -34.65
CA GLY A 152 -4.02 -7.31 -35.36
C GLY A 152 -5.43 -6.73 -35.28
N GLU A 153 -5.65 -5.70 -34.44
CA GLU A 153 -6.94 -5.02 -34.25
C GLU A 153 -7.13 -3.78 -35.14
N SER A 154 -6.25 -3.56 -36.12
CA SER A 154 -6.32 -2.44 -37.09
C SER A 154 -6.98 -2.83 -38.42
#